data_AF-A0A2E9IJK2-F1
#
_entry.id   AF-A0A2E9IJK2-F1
#
_cell.length_a   1.000
_cell.length_b   1.000
_cell.length_c   1.000
_cell.angle_alpha   90.00
_cell.angle_beta   90.00
_cell.angle_gamma   90.00
#
_symmetry.space_group_name_H-M   'P 1'
#
loop_
_entity.id
_entity.type
_entity.pdbx_description
1 polymer ?
#
loop_
_entity_poly.entity_id
_entity_poly.type
_entity_poly.pdbx_seq_one_letter_code
_entity_poly.pdbx_strand_id
1 'polypeptide(L)'
;MTGARRDRNINVPTRSKKSEKAPSTSTDWSRPAEGRAPVVQPRKKQAPKAAPVRDKQRSNPSSPRRNHNRQRGGSPRGNRQQQKSPLMDEQWARVIDHDQVNNVVIAITESKMILCRLQPKRNAGPLLTTARVYIGTDASKRTDIENVLGMTNLGRVANHVAADLPLVVQIFIEENQHHFIQSFFNVAGNLSLKQHAFELLAGIGNKKAIQMVEARGSSGFESLAALNESCNIDAAELLAKRFITELEDRNIQPRLIELLLPVKA
;
A
#
# COMPACT_ATOMS: atom_id res chain seq x y z
N MET A 1 -27.53 -56.49 -21.95
CA MET A 1 -27.65 -56.98 -20.56
C MET A 1 -27.05 -55.94 -19.63
N THR A 2 -27.91 -55.26 -18.87
CA THR A 2 -27.64 -54.10 -18.02
C THR A 2 -27.30 -54.54 -16.60
N GLY A 3 -26.11 -54.19 -16.11
CA GLY A 3 -25.57 -54.65 -14.83
C GLY A 3 -25.60 -53.59 -13.73
N ALA A 4 -26.53 -53.78 -12.79
CA ALA A 4 -26.49 -53.49 -11.35
C ALA A 4 -25.89 -52.15 -10.85
N ARG A 5 -26.77 -51.15 -10.67
CA ARG A 5 -26.60 -50.06 -9.70
C ARG A 5 -26.73 -50.66 -8.30
N ARG A 6 -25.67 -50.59 -7.49
CA ARG A 6 -25.69 -50.96 -6.06
C ARG A 6 -25.82 -49.69 -5.22
N ASP A 7 -27.06 -49.36 -4.86
CA ASP A 7 -27.36 -48.37 -3.81
C ASP A 7 -26.95 -48.96 -2.45
N ARG A 8 -25.90 -48.39 -1.84
CA ARG A 8 -25.53 -48.71 -0.46
C ARG A 8 -26.21 -47.72 0.47
N ASN A 9 -27.38 -48.13 0.96
CA ASN A 9 -28.12 -47.47 2.03
C ASN A 9 -27.36 -47.67 3.36
N ILE A 10 -26.62 -46.65 3.81
CA ILE A 10 -25.86 -46.71 5.07
C ILE A 10 -26.76 -46.18 6.18
N ASN A 11 -27.12 -47.06 7.12
CA ASN A 11 -27.96 -46.78 8.27
C ASN A 11 -27.12 -46.14 9.38
N VAL A 12 -27.32 -44.84 9.66
CA VAL A 12 -26.60 -44.12 10.73
C VAL A 12 -27.41 -44.24 12.03
N PRO A 13 -26.86 -44.83 13.11
CA PRO A 13 -27.60 -44.99 14.36
C PRO A 13 -27.77 -43.64 15.08
N THR A 14 -29.01 -43.35 15.47
CA THR A 14 -29.37 -42.16 16.27
C THR A 14 -29.04 -42.40 17.75
N ARG A 15 -28.27 -41.48 18.34
CA ARG A 15 -27.87 -41.53 19.76
C ARG A 15 -29.09 -41.28 20.67
N SER A 16 -29.44 -42.29 21.45
CA SER A 16 -30.49 -42.24 22.48
C SER A 16 -30.11 -41.28 23.63
N LYS A 17 -31.06 -40.42 24.04
CA LYS A 17 -30.96 -39.59 25.24
C LYS A 17 -31.04 -40.47 26.48
N LYS A 18 -30.01 -40.44 27.32
CA LYS A 18 -29.97 -41.09 28.63
C LYS A 18 -30.47 -40.12 29.69
N SER A 19 -31.46 -40.55 30.47
CA SER A 19 -31.94 -39.86 31.67
C SER A 19 -31.07 -40.23 32.86
N GLU A 20 -30.65 -39.24 33.66
CA GLU A 20 -30.03 -39.47 34.97
C GLU A 20 -30.71 -38.57 36.01
N LYS A 21 -31.11 -39.18 37.13
CA LYS A 21 -31.69 -38.54 38.32
C LYS A 21 -30.57 -38.06 39.26
N ALA A 22 -30.83 -36.97 39.99
CA ALA A 22 -29.94 -36.32 40.97
C ALA A 22 -29.65 -37.18 42.22
N PRO A 23 -28.59 -36.85 43.00
CA PRO A 23 -28.83 -36.12 44.25
C PRO A 23 -27.75 -35.09 44.68
N SER A 24 -28.08 -34.43 45.79
CA SER A 24 -27.53 -33.26 46.48
C SER A 24 -26.04 -33.21 46.85
N THR A 25 -25.41 -32.06 46.62
CA THR A 25 -24.61 -31.34 47.64
C THR A 25 -24.51 -29.86 47.25
N SER A 26 -24.90 -28.99 48.17
CA SER A 26 -24.85 -27.54 48.03
C SER A 26 -23.40 -27.06 47.89
N THR A 27 -23.10 -26.38 46.80
CA THR A 27 -21.98 -25.44 46.71
C THR A 27 -22.45 -24.26 45.86
N ASP A 28 -23.41 -23.53 46.41
CA ASP A 28 -23.78 -22.20 45.93
C ASP A 28 -22.57 -21.28 46.15
N TRP A 29 -21.89 -20.92 45.07
CA TRP A 29 -20.98 -19.77 45.08
C TRP A 29 -21.82 -18.51 45.23
N SER A 30 -21.83 -17.92 46.42
CA SER A 30 -22.45 -16.62 46.67
C SER A 30 -21.81 -15.55 45.76
N ARG A 31 -22.64 -14.86 44.96
CA ARG A 31 -22.22 -13.70 44.18
C ARG A 31 -21.77 -12.57 45.11
N PRO A 32 -20.71 -11.81 44.78
CA PRO A 32 -20.35 -10.60 45.51
C PRO A 32 -21.51 -9.59 45.50
N ALA A 33 -21.76 -8.97 46.67
CA ALA A 33 -22.92 -8.16 47.00
C ALA A 33 -22.98 -6.77 46.33
N GLU A 34 -22.09 -6.47 45.38
CA GLU A 34 -22.06 -5.18 44.70
C GLU A 34 -22.31 -5.37 43.20
N GLY A 35 -23.59 -5.27 42.85
CA GLY A 35 -24.04 -5.22 41.47
C GLY A 35 -23.50 -3.99 40.74
N ARG A 36 -23.21 -4.15 39.45
CA ARG A 36 -22.89 -3.07 38.52
C ARG A 36 -23.99 -1.99 38.62
N ALA A 37 -23.61 -0.76 38.95
CA ALA A 37 -24.55 0.37 38.94
C ALA A 37 -25.29 0.42 37.59
N PRO A 38 -26.62 0.59 37.56
CA PRO A 38 -27.35 0.68 36.32
C PRO A 38 -26.83 1.87 35.53
N VAL A 39 -26.29 1.60 34.34
CA VAL A 39 -25.97 2.64 33.37
C VAL A 39 -27.29 3.33 33.02
N VAL A 40 -27.44 4.58 33.43
CA VAL A 40 -28.54 5.44 33.03
C VAL A 40 -28.50 5.53 31.50
N GLN A 41 -29.48 4.93 30.83
CA GLN A 41 -29.63 5.11 29.39
C GLN A 41 -29.84 6.61 29.12
N PRO A 42 -29.07 7.25 28.22
CA PRO A 42 -29.33 8.62 27.86
C PRO A 42 -30.76 8.71 27.30
N ARG A 43 -31.58 9.56 27.92
CA ARG A 43 -32.95 9.85 27.47
C ARG A 43 -32.91 10.16 25.97
N LYS A 44 -33.68 9.40 25.18
CA LYS A 44 -33.98 9.76 23.78
C LYS A 44 -34.50 11.20 23.77
N LYS A 45 -33.72 12.12 23.20
CA LYS A 45 -34.19 13.47 22.90
C LYS A 45 -35.39 13.31 21.98
N GLN A 46 -36.55 13.76 22.46
CA GLN A 46 -37.77 13.83 21.67
C GLN A 46 -37.49 14.74 20.46
N ALA A 47 -37.85 14.27 19.26
CA ALA A 47 -37.79 15.09 18.06
C ALA A 47 -38.64 16.36 18.27
N PRO A 48 -38.13 17.56 17.96
CA PRO A 48 -38.92 18.76 18.10
C PRO A 48 -40.11 18.70 17.14
N LYS A 49 -41.31 18.88 17.71
CA LYS A 49 -42.57 18.98 16.99
C LYS A 49 -42.52 20.14 16.00
N ALA A 50 -43.08 19.92 14.81
CA ALA A 50 -43.20 20.89 13.74
C ALA A 50 -43.84 22.21 14.24
N ALA A 51 -43.17 23.33 13.96
CA ALA A 51 -43.71 24.67 14.16
C ALA A 51 -44.64 25.04 13.00
N PRO A 52 -45.72 25.81 13.24
CA PRO A 52 -46.74 26.12 12.24
C PRO A 52 -46.22 27.05 11.14
N VAL A 53 -46.64 26.75 9.91
CA VAL A 53 -46.43 27.53 8.69
C VAL A 53 -46.97 28.95 8.91
N ARG A 54 -46.07 29.93 8.91
CA ARG A 54 -46.42 31.35 8.95
C ARG A 54 -46.50 31.87 7.53
N ASP A 55 -47.73 32.04 7.08
CA ASP A 55 -48.10 32.70 5.83
C ASP A 55 -47.57 34.14 5.84
N LYS A 56 -46.68 34.48 4.91
CA LYS A 56 -46.27 35.86 4.64
C LYS A 56 -46.33 36.11 3.14
N GLN A 57 -47.45 36.74 2.80
CA GLN A 57 -47.73 37.61 1.67
C GLN A 57 -46.54 37.93 0.75
N ARG A 58 -46.78 37.58 -0.52
CA ARG A 58 -46.13 38.07 -1.74
C ARG A 58 -45.95 39.59 -1.70
N SER A 59 -44.71 40.04 -1.84
CA SER A 59 -44.38 41.34 -2.44
C SER A 59 -43.41 41.10 -3.59
N ASN A 60 -43.89 41.44 -4.78
CA ASN A 60 -43.22 41.29 -6.06
C ASN A 60 -42.58 42.64 -6.42
N PRO A 61 -41.25 42.76 -6.58
CA PRO A 61 -40.69 43.89 -7.30
C PRO A 61 -40.32 43.43 -8.71
N SER A 62 -41.22 43.73 -9.65
CA SER A 62 -40.94 43.75 -11.07
C SER A 62 -39.78 44.71 -11.36
N SER A 63 -38.61 44.19 -11.73
CA SER A 63 -37.54 44.96 -12.36
C SER A 63 -37.25 44.39 -13.76
N PRO A 64 -37.16 45.26 -14.79
CA PRO A 64 -37.22 44.85 -16.18
C PRO A 64 -35.93 44.17 -16.66
N ARG A 65 -36.12 43.16 -17.53
CA ARG A 65 -35.09 42.44 -18.27
C ARG A 65 -34.27 43.41 -19.13
N ARG A 66 -33.05 43.76 -18.67
CA ARG A 66 -32.01 44.30 -19.56
C ARG A 66 -31.42 43.15 -20.36
N ASN A 67 -31.82 43.09 -21.63
CA ASN A 67 -31.25 42.25 -22.66
C ASN A 67 -29.82 42.75 -22.94
N HIS A 68 -28.82 42.10 -22.33
CA HIS A 68 -27.42 42.28 -22.73
C HIS A 68 -26.99 41.04 -23.50
N ASN A 69 -26.95 41.26 -24.81
CA ASN A 69 -26.23 40.54 -25.84
C ASN A 69 -25.02 39.79 -25.26
N ARG A 70 -25.17 38.49 -24.99
CA ARG A 70 -24.03 37.60 -24.72
C ARG A 70 -23.32 37.39 -26.04
N GLN A 71 -22.45 38.36 -26.38
CA GLN A 71 -21.29 38.08 -27.20
C GLN A 71 -20.62 36.85 -26.60
N ARG A 72 -20.63 35.79 -27.39
CA ARG A 72 -19.96 34.53 -27.16
C ARG A 72 -18.45 34.81 -27.23
N GLY A 73 -17.93 35.48 -26.20
CA GLY A 73 -16.51 35.60 -25.97
C GLY A 73 -15.99 34.20 -25.78
N GLY A 74 -15.27 33.69 -26.78
CA GLY A 74 -14.46 32.50 -26.62
C GLY A 74 -13.59 32.74 -25.41
N SER A 75 -13.80 31.96 -24.34
CA SER A 75 -12.86 31.94 -23.24
C SER A 75 -11.47 31.75 -23.88
N PRO A 76 -10.52 32.67 -23.65
CA PRO A 76 -9.15 32.41 -24.01
C PRO A 76 -8.83 31.05 -23.39
N ARG A 77 -8.32 30.11 -24.19
CA ARG A 77 -7.68 28.90 -23.67
C ARG A 77 -6.51 29.41 -22.82
N GLY A 78 -6.82 29.77 -21.59
CA GLY A 78 -5.86 30.14 -20.57
C GLY A 78 -4.86 29.02 -20.55
N ASN A 79 -3.60 29.41 -20.71
CA ASN A 79 -2.42 28.58 -20.71
C ASN A 79 -2.59 27.51 -19.63
N ARG A 80 -3.08 26.32 -20.01
CA ARG A 80 -3.23 25.20 -19.09
C ARG A 80 -1.80 24.79 -18.85
N GLN A 81 -1.21 25.34 -17.79
CA GLN A 81 0.12 24.97 -17.33
C GLN A 81 0.16 23.45 -17.43
N GLN A 82 0.93 22.94 -18.38
CA GLN A 82 1.07 21.51 -18.58
C GLN A 82 1.48 20.98 -17.23
N GLN A 83 0.59 20.22 -16.59
CA GLN A 83 0.90 19.60 -15.31
C GLN A 83 2.12 18.74 -15.59
N LYS A 84 3.26 19.12 -15.00
CA LYS A 84 4.52 18.39 -15.16
C LYS A 84 4.25 16.95 -14.74
N SER A 85 4.49 16.01 -15.65
CA SER A 85 4.28 14.60 -15.35
C SER A 85 5.29 14.19 -14.27
N PRO A 86 4.90 13.42 -13.23
CA PRO A 86 5.80 13.04 -12.13
C PRO A 86 7.11 12.38 -12.56
N LEU A 87 7.13 11.77 -13.76
CA LEU A 87 8.30 11.17 -14.39
C LEU A 87 9.35 12.19 -14.88
N MET A 88 8.98 13.46 -15.07
CA MET A 88 9.92 14.48 -15.56
C MET A 88 11.03 14.82 -14.56
N ASP A 89 10.76 14.59 -13.27
CA ASP A 89 11.74 14.81 -12.20
C ASP A 89 12.69 13.61 -12.02
N GLU A 90 12.38 12.48 -12.66
CA GLU A 90 13.13 11.23 -12.51
C GLU A 90 14.27 11.19 -13.53
N GLN A 91 15.48 10.84 -13.06
CA GLN A 91 16.67 10.78 -13.91
C GLN A 91 17.07 9.35 -14.26
N TRP A 92 16.84 8.42 -13.34
CA TRP A 92 17.29 7.03 -13.42
C TRP A 92 16.14 6.07 -13.18
N ALA A 93 16.15 4.97 -13.92
CA ALA A 93 15.23 3.86 -13.74
C ALA A 93 15.95 2.52 -13.86
N ARG A 94 15.38 1.49 -13.26
CA ARG A 94 15.84 0.10 -13.37
C ARG A 94 14.91 -0.71 -14.23
N VAL A 95 15.49 -1.40 -15.19
CA VAL A 95 14.79 -2.30 -16.10
C VAL A 95 14.28 -3.51 -15.31
N ILE A 96 13.02 -3.86 -15.52
CA ILE A 96 12.41 -5.07 -14.96
C ILE A 96 12.27 -6.10 -16.07
N ASP A 97 11.69 -5.69 -17.20
CA ASP A 97 11.48 -6.56 -18.35
C ASP A 97 11.64 -5.78 -19.66
N HIS A 98 12.08 -6.48 -20.70
CA HIS A 98 12.22 -5.95 -22.05
C HIS A 98 11.48 -6.85 -23.04
N ASP A 99 10.31 -6.39 -23.46
CA ASP A 99 9.53 -7.03 -24.50
C ASP A 99 10.16 -6.73 -25.87
N GLN A 100 10.89 -7.70 -26.41
CA GLN A 100 11.56 -7.61 -27.70
C GLN A 100 10.59 -7.58 -28.88
N VAL A 101 9.35 -8.07 -28.71
CA VAL A 101 8.36 -8.12 -29.80
C VAL A 101 7.80 -6.71 -30.05
N ASN A 102 7.42 -6.02 -28.97
CA ASN A 102 6.89 -4.66 -29.06
C ASN A 102 7.98 -3.58 -28.94
N ASN A 103 9.22 -3.98 -28.64
CA ASN A 103 10.34 -3.09 -28.32
C ASN A 103 9.93 -2.07 -27.23
N VAL A 104 9.43 -2.60 -26.11
CA VAL A 104 8.99 -1.82 -24.95
C VAL A 104 9.67 -2.37 -23.71
N VAL A 105 10.22 -1.46 -22.92
CA VAL A 105 10.89 -1.76 -21.66
C VAL A 105 10.00 -1.31 -20.52
N ILE A 106 9.79 -2.19 -19.54
CA ILE A 106 9.11 -1.86 -18.30
C ILE A 106 10.19 -1.63 -17.25
N ALA A 107 10.14 -0.47 -16.60
CA ALA A 107 11.14 -0.05 -15.63
C ALA A 107 10.49 0.59 -14.41
N ILE A 108 11.24 0.64 -13.31
CA ILE A 108 10.88 1.36 -12.09
C ILE A 108 11.88 2.49 -11.82
N THR A 109 11.40 3.68 -11.50
CA THR A 109 12.29 4.82 -11.23
C THR A 109 12.94 4.75 -9.85
N GLU A 110 14.17 5.24 -9.70
CA GLU A 110 14.93 5.10 -8.44
C GLU A 110 14.47 6.11 -7.36
N SER A 111 14.00 7.30 -7.74
CA SER A 111 13.72 8.37 -6.76
C SER A 111 12.34 8.27 -6.13
N LYS A 112 11.31 7.89 -6.90
CA LYS A 112 9.92 7.82 -6.43
C LYS A 112 9.28 6.44 -6.56
N MET A 113 10.04 5.42 -7.02
CA MET A 113 9.52 4.07 -7.29
C MET A 113 8.29 4.06 -8.20
N ILE A 114 8.33 4.87 -9.27
CA ILE A 114 7.23 4.94 -10.22
C ILE A 114 7.48 3.93 -11.33
N LEU A 115 6.50 3.08 -11.62
CA LEU A 115 6.55 2.19 -12.78
C LEU A 115 6.31 2.98 -14.07
N CYS A 116 7.17 2.78 -15.06
CA CYS A 116 7.09 3.44 -16.36
C CYS A 116 7.36 2.47 -17.51
N ARG A 117 6.85 2.86 -18.68
CA ARG A 117 7.13 2.21 -19.96
C ARG A 117 8.07 3.09 -20.75
N LEU A 118 9.13 2.48 -21.26
CA LEU A 118 10.20 3.12 -22.00
C LEU A 118 10.30 2.50 -23.37
N GLN A 119 10.69 3.31 -24.35
CA GLN A 119 11.02 2.87 -25.68
C GLN A 119 12.55 2.89 -25.83
N PRO A 120 13.21 1.72 -25.90
CA PRO A 120 14.63 1.64 -26.17
C PRO A 120 14.91 2.08 -27.62
N LYS A 121 16.13 2.56 -27.87
CA LYS A 121 16.59 2.92 -29.21
C LYS A 121 16.62 1.68 -30.10
N ARG A 122 16.33 1.86 -31.39
CA ARG A 122 16.33 0.77 -32.40
C ARG A 122 17.65 -0.01 -32.49
N ASN A 123 18.77 0.61 -32.11
CA ASN A 123 20.10 0.00 -32.15
C ASN A 123 20.58 -0.48 -30.77
N ALA A 124 19.77 -0.32 -29.72
CA ALA A 124 20.12 -0.83 -28.40
C ALA A 124 19.95 -2.36 -28.40
N GLY A 125 20.94 -3.07 -27.86
CA GLY A 125 20.83 -4.51 -27.63
C GLY A 125 19.75 -4.84 -26.59
N PRO A 126 19.51 -6.12 -26.31
CA PRO A 126 18.59 -6.52 -25.26
C PRO A 126 19.06 -5.98 -23.90
N LEU A 127 18.26 -5.12 -23.29
CA LEU A 127 18.49 -4.63 -21.94
C LEU A 127 18.28 -5.75 -20.92
N LEU A 128 19.24 -5.89 -20.01
CA LEU A 128 19.18 -6.86 -18.93
C LEU A 128 18.18 -6.41 -17.86
N THR A 129 17.47 -7.35 -17.25
CA THR A 129 16.75 -7.12 -16.00
C THR A 129 17.73 -6.58 -14.96
N THR A 130 17.26 -5.68 -14.10
CA THR A 130 18.04 -4.91 -13.10
C THR A 130 18.98 -3.84 -13.66
N ALA A 131 19.15 -3.74 -14.99
CA ALA A 131 20.01 -2.72 -15.58
C ALA A 131 19.53 -1.30 -15.25
N ARG A 132 20.47 -0.42 -14.89
CA ARG A 132 20.22 0.98 -14.61
C ARG A 132 20.28 1.79 -15.91
N VAL A 133 19.19 2.46 -16.26
CA VAL A 133 19.05 3.26 -17.48
C VAL A 133 18.74 4.72 -17.15
N TYR A 134 19.29 5.63 -17.95
CA TYR A 134 19.03 7.07 -17.83
C TYR A 134 17.76 7.45 -18.59
N ILE A 135 16.81 8.07 -17.89
CA ILE A 135 15.51 8.53 -18.42
C ILE A 135 15.30 10.06 -18.30
N GLY A 136 16.30 10.78 -17.76
CA GLY A 136 16.20 12.23 -17.53
C GLY A 136 15.99 13.05 -18.82
N THR A 137 15.73 14.34 -18.67
CA THR A 137 15.36 15.24 -19.78
C THR A 137 16.46 15.40 -20.83
N ASP A 138 17.71 15.16 -20.47
CA ASP A 138 18.86 15.30 -21.37
C ASP A 138 18.93 14.12 -22.36
N ALA A 139 18.39 14.32 -23.56
CA ALA A 139 18.40 13.29 -24.61
C ALA A 139 19.81 12.78 -24.95
N SER A 140 20.83 13.65 -24.87
CA SER A 140 22.23 13.30 -25.17
C SER A 140 22.82 12.28 -24.18
N LYS A 141 22.33 12.25 -22.93
CA LYS A 141 22.80 11.29 -21.91
C LYS A 141 22.06 9.96 -21.98
N ARG A 142 20.94 9.88 -22.70
CA ARG A 142 20.21 8.63 -22.90
C ARG A 142 20.96 7.77 -23.89
N THR A 143 21.70 6.78 -23.41
CA THR A 143 22.40 5.79 -24.23
C THR A 143 21.42 4.81 -24.84
N ASP A 144 20.56 4.24 -23.99
CA ASP A 144 19.75 3.07 -24.33
C ASP A 144 18.30 3.42 -24.67
N ILE A 145 17.77 4.49 -24.06
CA ILE A 145 16.36 4.88 -24.16
C ILE A 145 16.18 6.00 -25.19
N GLU A 146 15.19 5.85 -26.08
CA GLU A 146 14.77 6.89 -27.01
C GLU A 146 13.72 7.79 -26.36
N ASN A 147 12.56 7.20 -26.04
CA ASN A 147 11.39 7.93 -25.54
C ASN A 147 10.83 7.30 -24.26
N VAL A 148 10.24 8.14 -23.41
CA VAL A 148 9.46 7.70 -22.25
C VAL A 148 7.99 7.65 -22.68
N LEU A 149 7.41 6.45 -22.77
CA LEU A 149 6.03 6.26 -23.24
C LEU A 149 4.99 6.70 -22.20
N GLY A 150 5.33 6.59 -20.91
CA GLY A 150 4.51 7.08 -19.80
C GLY A 150 4.51 6.17 -18.58
N MET A 151 3.70 6.51 -17.59
CA MET A 151 3.53 5.74 -16.36
C MET A 151 2.71 4.47 -16.61
N THR A 152 2.96 3.43 -15.81
CA THR A 152 2.10 2.24 -15.73
C THR A 152 1.78 1.91 -14.28
N ASN A 153 0.77 1.07 -14.07
CA ASN A 153 0.37 0.59 -12.75
C ASN A 153 0.67 -0.90 -12.66
N LEU A 154 0.92 -1.41 -11.45
CA LEU A 154 1.26 -2.82 -11.24
C LEU A 154 0.20 -3.78 -11.81
N GLY A 155 -1.08 -3.45 -11.65
CA GLY A 155 -2.18 -4.25 -12.19
C GLY A 155 -2.33 -4.25 -13.73
N ARG A 156 -1.49 -3.52 -14.47
CA ARG A 156 -1.45 -3.54 -15.95
C ARG A 156 -0.19 -4.20 -16.51
N VAL A 157 0.71 -4.64 -15.63
CA VAL A 157 1.95 -5.31 -16.02
C VAL A 157 1.70 -6.81 -16.11
N ALA A 158 2.49 -7.53 -16.90
CA ALA A 158 2.40 -8.98 -16.98
C ALA A 158 2.86 -9.63 -15.66
N ASN A 159 2.35 -10.83 -15.38
CA ASN A 159 2.56 -11.52 -14.10
C ASN A 159 4.04 -11.81 -13.83
N HIS A 160 4.83 -12.13 -14.85
CA HIS A 160 6.26 -12.37 -14.70
C HIS A 160 7.00 -11.09 -14.27
N VAL A 161 6.67 -9.94 -14.87
CA VAL A 161 7.25 -8.64 -14.51
C VAL A 161 6.89 -8.25 -13.06
N ALA A 162 5.67 -8.54 -12.63
CA ALA A 162 5.27 -8.33 -11.24
C ALA A 162 6.01 -9.26 -10.27
N ALA A 163 6.32 -10.49 -10.69
CA ALA A 163 7.10 -11.46 -9.90
C ALA A 163 8.59 -11.10 -9.81
N ASP A 164 9.14 -10.42 -10.81
CA ASP A 164 10.54 -9.97 -10.83
C ASP A 164 10.77 -8.66 -10.08
N LEU A 165 9.72 -7.85 -9.90
CA LEU A 165 9.79 -6.55 -9.21
C LEU A 165 10.42 -6.61 -7.81
N PRO A 166 10.12 -7.58 -6.93
CA PRO A 166 10.75 -7.67 -5.61
C PRO A 166 12.25 -7.83 -5.71
N LEU A 167 12.74 -8.62 -6.65
CA LEU A 167 14.17 -8.84 -6.87
C LEU A 167 14.87 -7.56 -7.35
N VAL A 168 14.27 -6.85 -8.31
CA VAL A 168 14.83 -5.58 -8.82
C VAL A 168 14.95 -4.54 -7.69
N VAL A 169 13.92 -4.45 -6.83
CA VAL A 169 13.91 -3.52 -5.69
C VAL A 169 14.90 -3.97 -4.61
N GLN A 170 15.03 -5.27 -4.35
CA GLN A 170 16.01 -5.82 -3.41
C GLN A 170 17.44 -5.43 -3.82
N ILE A 171 17.81 -5.64 -5.09
CA ILE A 171 19.14 -5.30 -5.60
C ILE A 171 19.40 -3.79 -5.48
N PHE A 172 18.38 -2.96 -5.74
CA PHE A 172 18.48 -1.51 -5.52
C PHE A 172 18.75 -1.16 -4.04
N ILE A 173 18.15 -1.87 -3.09
CA ILE A 173 18.37 -1.67 -1.66
C ILE A 173 19.78 -2.12 -1.26
N GLU A 174 20.24 -3.25 -1.78
CA GLU A 174 21.58 -3.79 -1.50
C GLU A 174 22.68 -2.87 -2.02
N GLU A 175 22.54 -2.33 -3.24
CA GLU A 175 23.49 -1.36 -3.80
C GLU A 175 23.57 -0.06 -2.98
N ASN A 176 22.45 0.33 -2.35
CA ASN A 176 22.35 1.54 -1.53
C ASN A 176 22.26 1.22 -0.02
N GLN A 177 22.82 0.09 0.41
CA GLN A 177 22.64 -0.45 1.77
C GLN A 177 22.90 0.58 2.88
N HIS A 178 23.93 1.39 2.73
CA HIS A 178 24.36 2.37 3.73
C HIS A 178 23.25 3.39 4.02
N HIS A 179 22.56 3.86 2.99
CA HIS A 179 21.45 4.80 3.14
C HIS A 179 20.27 4.20 3.92
N PHE A 180 19.90 2.95 3.62
CA PHE A 180 18.76 2.29 4.28
C PHE A 180 19.07 1.89 5.72
N ILE A 181 20.31 1.52 6.02
CA ILE A 181 20.77 1.28 7.39
C ILE A 181 20.65 2.55 8.22
N GLN A 182 21.20 3.66 7.72
CA GLN A 182 21.18 4.94 8.42
C GLN A 182 19.78 5.54 8.53
N SER A 183 19.01 5.51 7.44
CA SER A 183 17.72 6.22 7.36
C SER A 183 16.56 5.42 7.99
N PHE A 184 16.63 4.09 7.99
CA PHE A 184 15.58 3.24 8.53
C PHE A 184 16.05 2.45 9.74
N PHE A 185 17.02 1.54 9.60
CA PHE A 185 17.30 0.56 10.67
C PHE A 185 17.87 1.19 11.95
N ASN A 186 18.75 2.18 11.82
CA ASN A 186 19.37 2.84 12.97
C ASN A 186 18.47 3.93 13.58
N VAL A 187 17.54 4.51 12.81
CA VAL A 187 16.66 5.59 13.25
C VAL A 187 15.26 5.10 13.65
N ALA A 188 14.87 3.89 13.25
CA ALA A 188 13.54 3.33 13.51
C ALA A 188 13.16 3.38 15.00
N GLY A 189 11.99 3.91 15.30
CA GLY A 189 11.46 3.98 16.66
C GLY A 189 10.02 3.46 16.75
N ASN A 190 9.41 3.68 17.91
CA ASN A 190 8.01 3.40 18.12
C ASN A 190 7.12 4.36 17.32
N LEU A 191 6.24 3.81 16.47
CA LEU A 191 5.20 4.58 15.77
C LEU A 191 4.05 4.92 16.71
N SER A 192 3.76 4.01 17.65
CA SER A 192 2.79 4.20 18.71
C SER A 192 3.25 3.49 19.98
N LEU A 193 2.51 3.65 21.07
CA LEU A 193 2.77 2.96 22.34
C LEU A 193 2.84 1.42 22.18
N LYS A 194 2.21 0.86 21.14
CA LYS A 194 2.09 -0.60 20.94
C LYS A 194 2.83 -1.14 19.72
N GLN A 195 3.35 -0.27 18.85
CA GLN A 195 3.87 -0.69 17.55
C GLN A 195 5.22 -0.01 17.26
N HIS A 196 6.22 -0.84 16.97
CA HIS A 196 7.52 -0.41 16.48
C HIS A 196 7.56 -0.28 14.95
N ALA A 197 8.39 0.60 14.40
CA ALA A 197 8.51 0.80 12.96
C ALA A 197 8.99 -0.46 12.21
N PHE A 198 9.77 -1.34 12.85
CA PHE A 198 10.16 -2.63 12.26
C PHE A 198 8.99 -3.55 11.95
N GLU A 199 7.86 -3.41 12.67
CA GLU A 199 6.64 -4.19 12.40
C GLU A 199 5.94 -3.79 11.10
N LEU A 200 6.39 -2.73 10.43
CA LEU A 200 5.93 -2.39 9.08
C LEU A 200 6.46 -3.37 8.03
N LEU A 201 7.58 -4.04 8.30
CA LEU A 201 8.19 -5.00 7.40
C LEU A 201 7.38 -6.31 7.39
N ALA A 202 7.10 -6.82 6.19
CA ALA A 202 6.24 -7.99 6.02
C ALA A 202 6.85 -9.24 6.68
N GLY A 203 6.22 -9.78 7.72
CA GLY A 203 6.72 -10.95 8.45
C GLY A 203 7.51 -10.64 9.72
N ILE A 204 7.67 -9.36 10.07
CA ILE A 204 8.19 -8.94 11.38
C ILE A 204 7.03 -8.61 12.31
N GLY A 205 6.83 -9.45 13.33
CA GLY A 205 5.90 -9.18 14.43
C GLY A 205 6.60 -8.57 15.63
N ASN A 206 5.82 -8.16 16.63
CA ASN A 206 6.29 -7.54 17.87
C ASN A 206 7.51 -8.25 18.51
N LYS A 207 7.49 -9.58 18.64
CA LYS A 207 8.62 -10.35 19.20
C LYS A 207 9.93 -10.14 18.44
N LYS A 208 9.88 -10.22 17.10
CA LYS A 208 11.06 -9.99 16.25
C LYS A 208 11.47 -8.53 16.27
N ALA A 209 10.51 -7.60 16.30
CA ALA A 209 10.81 -6.18 16.38
C ALA A 209 11.56 -5.83 17.67
N ILE A 210 11.17 -6.40 18.82
CA ILE A 210 11.90 -6.25 20.09
C ILE A 210 13.32 -6.81 19.97
N GLN A 211 13.47 -8.02 19.42
CA GLN A 211 14.79 -8.63 19.18
C GLN A 211 15.69 -7.74 18.30
N MET A 212 15.14 -7.15 17.24
CA MET A 212 15.88 -6.22 16.39
C MET A 212 16.30 -4.94 17.13
N VAL A 213 15.45 -4.42 18.00
CA VAL A 213 15.78 -3.24 18.83
C VAL A 213 16.90 -3.57 19.82
N GLU A 214 16.85 -4.75 20.43
CA GLU A 214 17.91 -5.24 21.32
C GLU A 214 19.23 -5.45 20.57
N ALA A 215 19.18 -6.09 19.39
CA ALA A 215 20.35 -6.34 18.55
C ALA A 215 20.99 -5.04 18.03
N ARG A 216 20.18 -4.02 17.73
CA ARG A 216 20.67 -2.69 17.33
C ARG A 216 21.48 -2.02 18.44
N GLY A 217 21.04 -2.15 19.69
CA GLY A 217 21.65 -1.49 20.83
C GLY A 217 21.86 0.02 20.62
N SER A 218 22.94 0.54 21.21
CA SER A 218 23.36 1.94 21.04
C SER A 218 24.30 2.17 19.86
N SER A 219 24.99 1.12 19.40
CA SER A 219 25.95 1.20 18.30
C SER A 219 25.30 1.23 16.92
N GLY A 220 24.08 0.69 16.79
CA GLY A 220 23.42 0.51 15.50
C GLY A 220 23.99 -0.67 14.72
N PHE A 221 23.48 -0.84 13.50
CA PHE A 221 24.00 -1.79 12.51
C PHE A 221 24.98 -1.09 11.58
N GLU A 222 26.07 -1.78 11.23
CA GLU A 222 27.09 -1.28 10.29
C GLU A 222 26.77 -1.65 8.83
N SER A 223 26.23 -2.85 8.61
CA SER A 223 25.90 -3.40 7.28
C SER A 223 24.59 -4.19 7.31
N LEU A 224 24.00 -4.41 6.13
CA LEU A 224 22.83 -5.29 6.01
C LEU A 224 23.20 -6.74 6.35
N ALA A 225 24.44 -7.16 6.07
CA ALA A 225 24.94 -8.47 6.46
C ALA A 225 24.95 -8.66 7.99
N ALA A 226 25.50 -7.69 8.73
CA ALA A 226 25.51 -7.74 10.19
C ALA A 226 24.09 -7.74 10.79
N LEU A 227 23.18 -6.96 10.22
CA LEU A 227 21.77 -6.97 10.58
C LEU A 227 21.12 -8.35 10.32
N ASN A 228 21.35 -8.92 9.15
CA ASN A 228 20.81 -10.21 8.76
C ASN A 228 21.31 -11.33 9.67
N GLU A 229 22.59 -11.35 10.00
CA GLU A 229 23.21 -12.32 10.92
C GLU A 229 22.67 -12.18 12.35
N SER A 230 22.58 -10.95 12.86
CA SER A 230 22.14 -10.68 14.24
C SER A 230 20.68 -11.07 14.50
N CYS A 231 19.82 -10.85 13.51
CA CYS A 231 18.37 -11.02 13.65
C CYS A 231 17.83 -12.25 12.93
N ASN A 232 18.66 -12.98 12.17
CA ASN A 232 18.28 -14.07 11.28
C ASN A 232 17.10 -13.69 10.36
N ILE A 233 17.30 -12.61 9.61
CA ILE A 233 16.33 -12.05 8.66
C ILE A 233 17.04 -11.71 7.34
N ASP A 234 16.26 -11.53 6.28
CA ASP A 234 16.72 -10.87 5.06
C ASP A 234 16.13 -9.46 5.00
N ALA A 235 16.88 -8.49 5.52
CA ALA A 235 16.42 -7.11 5.65
C ALA A 235 16.13 -6.45 4.28
N ALA A 236 16.91 -6.77 3.24
CA ALA A 236 16.74 -6.20 1.91
C ALA A 236 15.45 -6.72 1.26
N GLU A 237 15.22 -8.04 1.32
CA GLU A 237 14.01 -8.66 0.81
C GLU A 237 12.75 -8.18 1.55
N LEU A 238 12.81 -8.06 2.88
CA LEU A 238 11.68 -7.60 3.70
C LEU A 238 11.28 -6.15 3.38
N LEU A 239 12.27 -5.29 3.16
CA LEU A 239 12.05 -3.89 2.78
C LEU A 239 11.52 -3.79 1.34
N ALA A 240 12.05 -4.60 0.42
CA ALA A 240 11.55 -4.69 -0.96
C ALA A 240 10.08 -5.12 -1.02
N LYS A 241 9.71 -6.17 -0.29
CA LYS A 241 8.31 -6.63 -0.17
C LYS A 241 7.41 -5.53 0.35
N ARG A 242 7.85 -4.79 1.38
CA ARG A 242 7.08 -3.67 1.93
C ARG A 242 6.88 -2.56 0.90
N PHE A 243 7.90 -2.19 0.13
CA PHE A 243 7.77 -1.21 -0.94
C PHE A 243 6.73 -1.64 -1.98
N ILE A 244 6.74 -2.90 -2.40
CA ILE A 244 5.75 -3.39 -3.38
C ILE A 244 4.33 -3.29 -2.83
N THR A 245 4.10 -3.68 -1.57
CA THR A 245 2.79 -3.53 -0.93
C THR A 245 2.35 -2.06 -0.92
N GLU A 246 3.26 -1.12 -0.67
CA GLU A 246 2.97 0.33 -0.72
C GLU A 246 2.75 0.88 -2.14
N LEU A 247 3.27 0.21 -3.17
CA LEU A 247 3.00 0.54 -4.58
C LEU A 247 1.62 0.01 -5.02
N GLU A 248 1.21 -1.15 -4.51
CA GLU A 248 -0.10 -1.74 -4.72
C GLU A 248 -1.21 -0.93 -4.04
N ASP A 249 -1.04 -0.62 -2.76
CA ASP A 249 -2.01 0.15 -1.97
C ASP A 249 -1.40 1.44 -1.41
N ARG A 250 -1.83 2.55 -2.02
CA ARG A 250 -1.40 3.91 -1.65
C ARG A 250 -1.98 4.38 -0.33
N ASN A 251 -2.99 3.69 0.21
CA ASN A 251 -3.62 4.07 1.48
C ASN A 251 -2.86 3.55 2.69
N ILE A 252 -1.90 2.64 2.49
CA ILE A 252 -1.07 2.12 3.56
C ILE A 252 -0.25 3.27 4.16
N GLN A 253 -0.39 3.45 5.47
CA GLN A 253 0.36 4.42 6.25
C GLN A 253 1.05 3.74 7.43
N PRO A 254 2.25 4.20 7.83
CA PRO A 254 3.12 5.15 7.11
C PRO A 254 3.71 4.55 5.82
N ARG A 255 4.07 5.43 4.86
CA ARG A 255 4.72 5.05 3.59
C ARG A 255 6.23 5.18 3.72
N LEU A 256 6.93 4.05 3.72
CA LEU A 256 8.39 4.02 3.76
C LEU A 256 9.01 4.50 2.45
N ILE A 257 8.35 4.32 1.31
CA ILE A 257 8.84 4.81 0.00
C ILE A 257 9.07 6.33 0.04
N GLU A 258 8.09 7.09 0.53
CA GLU A 258 8.17 8.56 0.59
C GLU A 258 9.12 9.06 1.67
N LEU A 259 9.35 8.28 2.72
CA LEU A 259 10.22 8.63 3.83
C LEU A 259 11.70 8.32 3.53
N LEU A 260 11.95 7.22 2.81
CA LEU A 260 13.30 6.73 2.55
C LEU A 260 13.85 7.15 1.19
N LEU A 261 13.03 7.64 0.27
CA LEU A 261 13.49 8.06 -1.06
C LEU A 261 13.30 9.57 -1.28
N PRO A 262 14.12 10.22 -2.12
CA PRO A 262 15.23 9.65 -2.90
C PRO A 262 16.43 9.27 -2.02
N VAL A 263 17.21 8.29 -2.47
CA VAL A 263 18.51 7.98 -1.86
C VAL A 263 19.41 9.20 -2.02
N LYS A 264 19.79 9.82 -0.90
CA LYS A 264 20.72 10.94 -0.89
C LYS A 264 22.12 10.34 -0.93
N ALA A 265 22.87 10.68 -1.97
CA ALA A 265 24.29 10.35 -2.08
C ALA A 265 25.11 11.09 -1.02
#